data_AF-A0A6N9BGX6-F1
#
_entry.id   AF-A0A6N9BGX6-F1
#
_cell.length_a   1.000
_cell.length_b   1.000
_cell.length_c   1.000
_cell.angle_alpha   90.00
_cell.angle_beta   90.00
_cell.angle_gamma   90.00
#
_symmetry.space_group_name_H-M   'P 1'
#
loop_
_entity.id
_entity.type
_entity.pdbx_description
1 polymer ?
#
loop_
_entity_poly.entity_id
_entity_poly.type
_entity_poly.pdbx_seq_one_letter_code
_entity_poly.pdbx_strand_id
1 'polypeptide(L)'
;MNKEGYDLDVWVRMYEEQIRHVRHHEALRSSSTNFVVVISAAALGLFAADMISEWRWLLALFVVFINVYGLLMGLKHYERSRLHHAVADRYRAVISETCKAGSHEINELRSAAQREHFGHSRLPRWLRVYLLWCGLHILLAVLGILLLILLSR
;
A
#
# COMPACT_ATOMS: atom_id res chain seq x y z
N MET A 1 19.65 -37.88 2.82
CA MET A 1 19.08 -36.60 2.35
C MET A 1 20.26 -35.70 1.97
N ASN A 2 20.33 -35.23 0.73
CA ASN A 2 21.51 -34.55 0.17
C ASN A 2 21.63 -33.12 0.73
N LYS A 3 22.84 -32.61 1.01
CA LYS A 3 23.08 -31.26 1.58
C LYS A 3 22.40 -30.15 0.77
N GLU A 4 22.37 -30.29 -0.55
CA GLU A 4 21.72 -29.34 -1.49
C GLU A 4 20.21 -29.16 -1.24
N GLY A 5 19.53 -30.19 -0.74
CA GLY A 5 18.10 -30.10 -0.42
C GLY A 5 17.79 -29.28 0.84
N TYR A 6 18.75 -29.21 1.78
CA TYR A 6 18.61 -28.39 2.98
C TYR A 6 18.74 -26.90 2.65
N ASP A 7 19.68 -26.55 1.77
CA ASP A 7 19.94 -25.16 1.39
C ASP A 7 18.74 -24.55 0.66
N LEU A 8 18.07 -25.31 -0.22
CA LEU A 8 16.88 -24.84 -0.92
C LEU A 8 15.68 -24.57 0.01
N ASP A 9 15.42 -25.44 1.00
CA ASP A 9 14.33 -25.23 1.97
C ASP A 9 14.56 -23.95 2.78
N VAL A 10 15.81 -23.66 3.18
CA VAL A 10 16.14 -22.42 3.88
C VAL A 10 15.83 -21.19 2.99
N TRP A 11 16.21 -21.20 1.72
CA TRP A 11 15.93 -20.10 0.81
C TRP A 11 14.43 -19.88 0.58
N VAL A 12 13.67 -20.96 0.40
CA VAL A 12 12.20 -20.91 0.23
C VAL A 12 11.55 -20.32 1.47
N ARG A 13 11.92 -20.76 2.68
CA ARG A 13 11.38 -20.21 3.93
C ARG A 13 11.71 -18.73 4.10
N MET A 14 12.95 -18.33 3.80
CA MET A 14 13.35 -16.91 3.84
C MET A 14 12.54 -16.08 2.85
N TYR A 15 12.30 -16.58 1.64
CA TYR A 15 11.43 -15.94 0.65
C TYR A 15 10.00 -15.79 1.16
N GLU A 16 9.40 -16.86 1.69
CA GLU A 16 8.04 -16.86 2.22
C GLU A 16 7.85 -15.86 3.35
N GLU A 17 8.82 -15.74 4.25
CA GLU A 17 8.77 -14.77 5.35
C GLU A 17 8.77 -13.33 4.83
N GLN A 18 9.60 -13.02 3.83
CA GLN A 18 9.58 -11.69 3.21
C GLN A 18 8.23 -11.40 2.53
N ILE A 19 7.64 -12.37 1.82
CA ILE A 19 6.30 -12.21 1.23
C ILE A 19 5.22 -12.04 2.30
N ARG A 20 5.36 -12.69 3.47
CA ARG A 20 4.47 -12.47 4.61
C ARG A 20 4.57 -11.03 5.12
N HIS A 21 5.77 -10.47 5.26
CA HIS A 21 5.97 -9.07 5.63
C HIS A 21 5.39 -8.09 4.60
N VAL A 22 5.55 -8.36 3.29
CA VAL A 22 4.92 -7.57 2.21
C VAL A 22 3.41 -7.48 2.41
N ARG A 23 2.74 -8.64 2.55
CA ARG A 23 1.28 -8.72 2.75
C ARG A 23 0.85 -8.05 4.05
N HIS A 24 1.61 -8.21 5.12
CA HIS A 24 1.32 -7.58 6.41
C HIS A 24 1.32 -6.05 6.29
N HIS A 25 2.32 -5.45 5.64
CA HIS A 25 2.36 -4.01 5.43
C HIS A 25 1.27 -3.51 4.48
N GLU A 26 0.89 -4.26 3.46
CA GLU A 26 -0.28 -3.91 2.64
C GLU A 26 -1.59 -3.95 3.43
N ALA A 27 -1.77 -4.95 4.30
CA ALA A 27 -2.94 -5.05 5.17
C ALA A 27 -3.01 -3.90 6.17
N LEU A 28 -1.89 -3.55 6.82
CA LEU A 28 -1.82 -2.39 7.72
C LEU A 28 -2.12 -1.08 6.98
N ARG A 29 -1.62 -0.92 5.76
CA ARG A 29 -1.90 0.25 4.90
C ARG A 29 -3.39 0.36 4.57
N SER A 30 -4.03 -0.73 4.18
CA SER A 30 -5.46 -0.78 3.88
C SER A 30 -6.31 -0.48 5.13
N SER A 31 -5.97 -1.12 6.25
CA SER A 31 -6.67 -0.94 7.53
C SER A 31 -6.57 0.50 8.03
N SER A 32 -5.36 1.07 8.10
CA SER A 32 -5.14 2.45 8.51
C SER A 32 -5.84 3.46 7.61
N THR A 33 -5.81 3.28 6.28
CA THR A 33 -6.54 4.15 5.34
C THR A 33 -8.03 4.09 5.62
N ASN A 34 -8.61 2.89 5.78
CA ASN A 34 -10.04 2.74 6.05
C ASN A 34 -10.45 3.45 7.35
N PHE A 35 -9.66 3.28 8.42
CA PHE A 35 -9.91 3.99 9.68
C PHE A 35 -9.89 5.50 9.51
N VAL A 36 -8.86 6.06 8.86
CA VAL A 36 -8.75 7.51 8.60
C VAL A 36 -9.91 8.03 7.76
N VAL A 37 -10.33 7.30 6.72
CA VAL A 37 -11.43 7.68 5.85
C VAL A 37 -12.76 7.69 6.60
N VAL A 38 -13.04 6.66 7.40
CA VAL A 38 -14.27 6.58 8.22
C VAL A 38 -14.33 7.72 9.23
N ILE A 39 -13.23 8.00 9.94
CA ILE A 39 -13.15 9.13 10.88
C ILE A 39 -13.35 10.46 10.15
N SER A 40 -12.74 10.63 8.98
CA SER A 40 -12.90 11.83 8.16
C SER A 40 -14.35 12.01 7.69
N ALA A 41 -15.00 10.95 7.24
CA ALA A 41 -16.39 10.97 6.82
C ALA A 41 -17.34 11.32 7.98
N ALA A 42 -17.10 10.77 9.17
CA ALA A 42 -17.86 11.10 10.37
C ALA A 42 -17.68 12.58 10.76
N ALA A 43 -16.45 13.09 10.73
CA ALA A 43 -16.16 14.50 10.99
C ALA A 43 -16.85 15.42 9.96
N LEU A 44 -16.82 15.09 8.67
CA LEU A 44 -17.52 15.84 7.64
C LEU A 44 -19.05 15.76 7.79
N GLY A 45 -19.59 14.63 8.23
CA GLY A 45 -21.01 14.47 8.55
C GLY A 45 -21.46 15.36 9.72
N LEU A 46 -20.69 15.37 10.81
CA LEU A 46 -20.94 16.28 11.95
C LEU A 46 -20.85 17.75 11.54
N PHE A 47 -19.91 18.08 10.65
CA PHE A 47 -19.79 19.41 10.08
C PHE A 47 -21.06 19.82 9.28
N ALA A 48 -21.56 18.92 8.44
CA ALA A 48 -22.74 19.16 7.60
C ALA A 48 -24.04 19.24 8.41
N ALA A 49 -24.14 18.51 9.52
CA ALA A 49 -25.30 18.53 10.41
C ALA A 49 -25.35 19.74 11.36
N ASP A 50 -24.33 20.62 11.32
CA ASP A 50 -24.19 21.80 12.19
C ASP A 50 -24.28 21.51 13.70
N MET A 51 -23.97 20.27 14.10
CA MET A 51 -24.10 19.83 15.50
C MET A 51 -23.08 20.48 16.44
N ILE A 52 -22.01 21.08 15.91
CA ILE A 52 -20.88 21.61 16.67
C ILE A 52 -20.44 22.97 16.11
N SER A 53 -21.38 23.92 16.05
CA SER A 53 -21.20 25.22 15.37
C SER A 53 -19.95 26.01 15.81
N GLU A 54 -19.70 26.10 17.12
CA GLU A 54 -18.57 26.87 17.69
C GLU A 54 -17.19 26.25 17.40
N TRP A 55 -17.13 24.94 17.15
CA TRP A 55 -15.87 24.18 16.98
C TRP A 55 -15.66 23.69 15.54
N ARG A 56 -16.41 24.25 14.58
CA ARG A 56 -16.31 23.89 13.15
C ARG A 56 -14.91 24.03 12.59
N TRP A 57 -14.19 25.07 12.97
CA TRP A 57 -12.81 25.30 12.52
C TRP A 57 -11.88 24.20 13.05
N LEU A 58 -12.06 23.76 14.29
CA LEU A 58 -11.27 22.70 14.90
C LEU A 58 -11.53 21.35 14.21
N LEU A 59 -12.78 21.08 13.85
CA LEU A 59 -13.16 19.87 13.11
C LEU A 59 -12.56 19.85 11.70
N ALA A 60 -12.59 20.99 10.99
CA ALA A 60 -11.96 21.13 9.69
C ALA A 60 -10.43 20.94 9.79
N LEU A 61 -9.79 21.55 10.78
CA LEU A 61 -8.36 21.37 11.07
C LEU A 61 -8.02 19.90 11.38
N PHE A 62 -8.85 19.22 12.17
CA PHE A 62 -8.70 17.81 12.47
C PHE A 62 -8.76 16.94 11.21
N VAL A 63 -9.70 17.20 10.29
CA VAL A 63 -9.79 16.49 9.00
C VAL A 63 -8.51 16.66 8.17
N VAL A 64 -7.91 17.86 8.16
CA VAL A 64 -6.61 18.08 7.51
C VAL A 64 -5.53 17.21 8.14
N PHE A 65 -5.36 17.30 9.47
CA PHE A 65 -4.30 16.58 10.18
C PHE A 65 -4.42 15.06 10.06
N ILE A 66 -5.62 14.50 10.22
CA ILE A 66 -5.80 13.05 10.18
C ILE A 66 -5.53 12.48 8.77
N ASN A 67 -5.80 13.26 7.73
CA ASN A 67 -5.51 12.85 6.34
C ASN A 67 -4.04 13.03 5.96
N VAL A 68 -3.36 14.07 6.47
CA VAL A 68 -1.89 14.17 6.36
C VAL A 68 -1.23 12.97 7.05
N TYR A 69 -1.71 12.60 8.25
CA TYR A 69 -1.26 11.40 8.94
C TYR A 69 -1.51 10.12 8.11
N GLY A 70 -2.72 9.94 7.59
CA GLY A 70 -3.07 8.79 6.74
C GLY A 70 -2.19 8.69 5.49
N LEU A 71 -1.90 9.81 4.84
CA LEU A 71 -0.97 9.89 3.71
C LEU A 71 0.43 9.41 4.09
N LEU A 72 1.00 9.94 5.19
CA LEU A 72 2.35 9.60 5.64
C LEU A 72 2.46 8.13 6.06
N MET A 73 1.48 7.61 6.80
CA MET A 73 1.40 6.20 7.16
C MET A 73 1.28 5.30 5.92
N GLY A 74 0.46 5.74 4.96
CA GLY A 74 0.28 5.07 3.67
C GLY A 74 1.60 4.91 2.91
N LEU A 75 2.36 6.00 2.82
CA LEU A 75 3.68 6.03 2.20
C LEU A 75 4.69 5.18 2.96
N LYS A 76 4.67 5.22 4.30
CA LYS A 76 5.63 4.46 5.12
C LYS A 76 5.43 2.96 4.97
N HIS A 77 4.19 2.48 4.99
CA HIS A 77 3.90 1.07 4.76
C HIS A 77 4.19 0.64 3.32
N TYR A 78 3.98 1.53 2.34
CA TYR A 78 4.38 1.26 0.97
C TYR A 78 5.90 1.09 0.84
N GLU A 79 6.70 2.01 1.39
CA GLU A 79 8.16 1.91 1.41
C GLU A 79 8.63 0.58 2.01
N ARG A 80 8.09 0.22 3.19
CA ARG A 80 8.48 -1.00 3.89
C ARG A 80 8.06 -2.27 3.14
N SER A 81 6.87 -2.27 2.54
CA SER A 81 6.43 -3.35 1.65
C SER A 81 7.37 -3.50 0.44
N ARG A 82 7.78 -2.39 -0.19
CA ARG A 82 8.74 -2.41 -1.31
C ARG A 82 10.11 -2.94 -0.91
N LEU A 83 10.59 -2.61 0.30
CA LEU A 83 11.83 -3.16 0.84
C LEU A 83 11.77 -4.69 0.94
N HIS A 84 10.75 -5.23 1.63
CA HIS A 84 10.60 -6.68 1.79
C HIS A 84 10.40 -7.39 0.45
N HIS A 85 9.69 -6.78 -0.50
CA HIS A 85 9.55 -7.31 -1.85
C HIS A 85 10.90 -7.36 -2.59
N ALA A 86 11.73 -6.31 -2.48
CA ALA A 86 13.04 -6.28 -3.12
C ALA A 86 13.98 -7.36 -2.55
N VAL A 87 13.93 -7.61 -1.24
CA VAL A 87 14.69 -8.71 -0.60
C VAL A 87 14.15 -10.06 -1.07
N ALA A 88 12.83 -10.25 -1.12
CA ALA A 88 12.20 -11.47 -1.63
C ALA A 88 12.60 -11.77 -3.09
N ASP A 89 12.69 -10.74 -3.94
CA ASP A 89 13.13 -10.90 -5.32
C ASP A 89 14.57 -11.44 -5.40
N ARG A 90 15.46 -11.07 -4.47
CA ARG A 90 16.83 -11.62 -4.41
C ARG A 90 16.86 -13.08 -3.98
N TYR A 91 16.08 -13.47 -2.97
CA TYR A 91 15.97 -14.88 -2.58
C TYR A 91 15.39 -15.73 -3.71
N ARG A 92 14.38 -15.20 -4.42
CA ARG A 92 13.78 -15.89 -5.56
C ARG A 92 14.75 -16.08 -6.73
N ALA A 93 15.70 -15.15 -6.94
CA ALA A 93 16.75 -15.33 -7.93
C ALA A 93 17.64 -16.55 -7.59
N VAL A 94 18.11 -16.64 -6.34
CA VAL A 94 18.90 -17.79 -5.87
C VAL A 94 18.11 -19.11 -5.99
N ILE A 95 16.83 -19.10 -5.61
CA ILE A 95 15.95 -20.29 -5.75
C ILE A 95 15.83 -20.72 -7.23
N SER A 96 15.70 -19.75 -8.15
CA SER A 96 15.55 -20.00 -9.59
C SER A 96 16.82 -20.56 -10.24
N GLU A 97 18.00 -20.21 -9.72
CA GLU A 97 19.29 -20.75 -10.17
C GLU A 97 19.49 -22.19 -9.70
N THR A 98 19.01 -22.51 -8.49
CA THR A 98 19.18 -23.83 -7.87
C THR A 98 18.07 -24.82 -8.24
N CYS A 99 16.89 -24.34 -8.64
CA CYS A 99 15.71 -25.17 -8.92
C CYS A 99 15.05 -24.80 -10.24
N LYS A 100 14.80 -25.81 -11.08
CA LYS A 100 14.08 -25.67 -12.36
C LYS A 100 12.67 -26.24 -12.25
N ALA A 101 11.74 -25.59 -12.95
CA ALA A 101 10.38 -26.08 -13.15
C ALA A 101 10.29 -26.72 -14.55
N GLY A 102 10.56 -28.02 -14.63
CA GLY A 102 10.75 -28.71 -15.91
C GLY A 102 12.03 -28.23 -16.60
N SER A 103 11.92 -27.73 -17.84
CA SER A 103 13.03 -27.16 -18.60
C SER A 103 13.31 -25.68 -18.31
N HIS A 104 12.44 -25.02 -17.54
CA HIS A 104 12.49 -23.57 -17.36
C HIS A 104 12.99 -23.16 -15.99
N GLU A 105 13.64 -22.01 -15.95
CA GLU A 105 13.91 -21.32 -14.70
C GLU A 105 12.61 -20.69 -14.15
N ILE A 106 12.47 -20.68 -12.83
CA ILE A 106 11.28 -20.12 -12.16
C ILE A 106 11.08 -18.63 -12.55
N ASN A 107 12.17 -17.89 -12.70
CA ASN A 107 12.13 -16.48 -13.12
C ASN A 107 11.64 -16.29 -14.57
N GLU A 108 11.91 -17.23 -15.48
CA GLU A 108 11.41 -17.17 -16.86
C GLU A 108 9.90 -17.31 -16.89
N LEU A 109 9.36 -18.29 -16.16
CA LEU A 109 7.93 -18.53 -16.05
C LEU A 109 7.20 -17.29 -15.50
N ARG A 110 7.73 -16.67 -14.45
CA ARG A 110 7.16 -15.41 -13.91
C ARG A 110 7.21 -14.30 -14.95
N SER A 111 8.33 -14.13 -15.64
CA SER A 111 8.49 -13.06 -16.62
C SER A 111 7.54 -13.24 -17.81
N ALA A 112 7.30 -14.49 -18.24
CA ALA A 112 6.30 -14.83 -19.24
C ALA A 112 4.89 -14.45 -18.77
N ALA A 113 4.50 -14.88 -17.56
CA ALA A 113 3.22 -14.55 -16.96
C ALA A 113 3.01 -13.02 -16.79
N GLN A 114 4.06 -12.29 -16.41
CA GLN A 114 4.00 -10.83 -16.32
C GLN A 114 3.78 -10.18 -17.69
N ARG A 115 4.50 -10.61 -18.73
CA ARG A 115 4.31 -10.10 -20.10
C ARG A 115 2.89 -10.37 -20.61
N GLU A 116 2.37 -11.57 -20.35
CA GLU A 116 0.99 -11.93 -20.70
C GLU A 116 -0.01 -11.03 -19.99
N HIS A 117 0.14 -10.83 -18.67
CA HIS A 117 -0.75 -9.95 -17.90
C HIS A 117 -0.72 -8.51 -18.42
N PHE A 118 0.48 -7.95 -18.67
CA PHE A 118 0.61 -6.59 -19.20
C PHE A 118 0.16 -6.44 -20.66
N GLY A 119 0.13 -7.52 -21.43
CA GLY A 119 -0.44 -7.55 -22.77
C GLY A 119 -1.97 -7.35 -22.78
N HIS A 120 -2.66 -7.73 -21.72
CA HIS A 120 -4.13 -7.69 -21.62
C HIS A 120 -4.67 -6.53 -20.76
N SER A 121 -3.82 -5.90 -19.95
CA SER A 121 -4.26 -4.85 -19.02
C SER A 121 -4.64 -3.57 -19.79
N ARG A 122 -5.91 -3.15 -19.70
CA ARG A 122 -6.40 -1.89 -20.28
C ARG A 122 -6.05 -0.65 -19.46
N LEU A 123 -5.59 -0.83 -18.22
CA LEU A 123 -5.26 0.28 -17.33
C LEU A 123 -3.87 0.85 -17.65
N PRO A 124 -3.71 2.19 -17.56
CA PRO A 124 -2.42 2.82 -17.79
C PRO A 124 -1.38 2.38 -16.75
N ARG A 125 -0.17 2.01 -17.22
CA ARG A 125 0.95 1.59 -16.36
C ARG A 125 1.44 2.65 -15.37
N TRP A 126 1.12 3.92 -15.63
CA TRP A 126 1.45 5.02 -14.72
C TRP A 126 0.52 5.08 -13.51
N LEU A 127 -0.70 4.50 -13.60
CA LEU A 127 -1.66 4.45 -12.51
C LEU A 127 -1.27 3.37 -11.51
N ARG A 128 -0.25 3.68 -10.71
CA ARG A 128 0.20 2.79 -9.64
C ARG A 128 -0.83 2.82 -8.52
N VAL A 129 -1.16 1.65 -7.99
CA VAL A 129 -2.17 1.50 -6.94
C VAL A 129 -1.91 2.46 -5.78
N TYR A 130 -0.66 2.62 -5.30
CA TYR A 130 -0.34 3.54 -4.20
C TYR A 130 -0.74 5.02 -4.46
N LEU A 131 -0.76 5.47 -5.71
CA LEU A 131 -1.18 6.84 -6.07
C LEU A 131 -2.65 7.06 -5.79
N LEU A 132 -3.50 6.04 -5.97
CA LEU A 132 -4.93 6.13 -5.66
C LEU A 132 -5.16 6.37 -4.17
N TRP A 133 -4.38 5.68 -3.32
CA TRP A 133 -4.46 5.85 -1.87
C TRP A 133 -3.93 7.22 -1.41
N CYS A 134 -2.83 7.69 -2.01
CA CYS A 134 -2.33 9.03 -1.73
C CYS A 134 -3.34 10.10 -2.16
N GLY A 135 -3.91 9.94 -3.36
CA GLY A 135 -4.91 10.84 -3.91
C GLY A 135 -6.15 10.96 -3.02
N LEU A 136 -6.61 9.86 -2.42
CA LEU A 136 -7.73 9.87 -1.48
C LEU A 136 -7.47 10.75 -0.25
N HIS A 137 -6.32 10.59 0.40
CA HIS A 137 -5.97 11.42 1.56
C HIS A 137 -5.73 12.88 1.19
N ILE A 138 -5.08 13.14 0.06
CA ILE A 138 -4.88 14.50 -0.45
C ILE A 138 -6.23 15.17 -0.70
N LEU A 139 -7.18 14.47 -1.35
CA LEU A 139 -8.51 14.99 -1.61
C LEU A 139 -9.24 15.37 -0.30
N LEU A 140 -9.24 14.48 0.69
CA LEU A 140 -9.88 14.74 1.98
C LEU A 140 -9.20 15.87 2.77
N ALA A 141 -7.87 15.96 2.72
CA ALA A 141 -7.13 17.07 3.34
C ALA A 141 -7.45 18.41 2.65
N VAL A 142 -7.54 18.43 1.31
CA VAL A 142 -7.95 19.62 0.54
C VAL A 142 -9.35 20.06 0.92
N LEU A 143 -10.30 19.13 1.09
CA LEU A 143 -11.64 19.45 1.59
C LEU A 143 -11.59 20.13 2.97
N GLY A 144 -10.80 19.60 3.91
CA GLY A 144 -10.59 20.24 5.22
C GLY A 144 -10.03 21.65 5.11
N ILE A 145 -9.05 21.88 4.23
CA ILE A 145 -8.48 23.21 3.97
C ILE A 145 -9.53 24.17 3.39
N LEU A 146 -10.33 23.71 2.44
CA LEU A 146 -11.41 24.51 1.85
C LEU A 146 -12.43 24.92 2.92
N LEU A 147 -12.79 24.01 3.84
CA LEU A 147 -13.68 24.34 4.96
C LEU A 147 -13.06 25.40 5.89
N LEU A 148 -11.77 25.31 6.20
CA LEU A 148 -11.08 26.33 7.00
C LEU A 148 -11.13 27.72 6.35
N ILE A 149 -10.91 27.79 5.03
CA ILE A 149 -10.96 29.05 4.26
C ILE A 149 -12.39 29.63 4.24
N LEU A 150 -13.40 28.77 4.20
CA LEU A 150 -14.79 29.21 4.20
C LEU A 150 -15.24 29.73 5.58
N LEU A 151 -14.75 29.12 6.66
CA LEU A 151 -15.08 29.53 8.04
C LEU A 151 -14.34 30.79 8.50
N SER A 152 -13.24 31.16 7.84
CA SER A 152 -12.47 32.36 8.19
C SER A 152 -13.00 33.64 7.54
N ARG A 153 -14.04 33.54 6.71
CA ARG A 153 -14.76 34.67 6.09
C ARG A 153 -16.00 35.02 6.88
#